data_AF-A0A2U3QZE2-F1
#
_entry.id   AF-A0A2U3QZE2-F1
#
_cell.length_a   1.000
_cell.length_b   1.000
_cell.length_c   1.000
_cell.angle_alpha   90.00
_cell.angle_beta   90.00
_cell.angle_gamma   90.00
#
_symmetry.space_group_name_H-M   'P 1'
#
loop_
_entity.id
_entity.type
_entity.pdbx_description
1 polymer ?
#
loop_
_entity_poly.entity_id
_entity_poly.type
_entity_poly.pdbx_seq_one_letter_code
_entity_poly.pdbx_strand_id
1 'polypeptide(L)'
;MSLAELLTIAIYFYVSPCKDCKNYYLYYLSYKYKGYFCLPSYSRIIQLWPRMLLPLVVLMHYLKGEETGIYYIDSTKLAICHNTRPSSNRVFNRISKIGKSSYGWFLGFKLHLIINNKGEIMSVKIRQ
;
A
#
# COMPACT_ATOMS: atom_id res chain seq x y z
N MET A 1 -7.32 18.53 4.73
CA MET A 1 -6.87 17.60 3.67
C MET A 1 -7.84 16.44 3.60
N SER A 2 -8.46 16.25 2.44
CA SER A 2 -9.43 15.19 2.16
C SER A 2 -8.76 13.82 2.03
N LEU A 3 -9.56 12.74 2.08
CA LEU A 3 -9.06 11.38 1.80
C LEU A 3 -8.54 11.24 0.37
N ALA A 4 -9.17 11.93 -0.60
CA ALA A 4 -8.74 11.94 -1.99
C ALA A 4 -7.34 12.54 -2.12
N GLU A 5 -7.11 13.73 -1.56
CA GLU A 5 -5.78 14.36 -1.56
C GLU A 5 -4.71 13.48 -0.91
N LEU A 6 -5.03 12.83 0.21
CA LEU A 6 -4.11 11.91 0.89
C LEU A 6 -3.71 10.73 -0.01
N LEU A 7 -4.70 10.12 -0.66
CA LEU A 7 -4.51 9.00 -1.57
C LEU A 7 -3.70 9.43 -2.80
N THR A 8 -4.01 10.59 -3.38
CA THR A 8 -3.28 11.16 -4.52
C THR A 8 -1.81 11.41 -4.18
N ILE A 9 -1.52 11.98 -3.01
CA ILE A 9 -0.13 12.18 -2.53
C ILE A 9 0.58 10.82 -2.39
N ALA A 10 -0.08 9.80 -1.84
CA ALA A 10 0.53 8.49 -1.69
C ALA A 10 0.80 7.79 -3.03
N ILE A 11 -0.12 7.89 -4.00
CA ILE A 11 0.09 7.33 -5.35
C ILE A 11 1.24 8.07 -6.04
N TYR A 12 1.28 9.41 -5.96
CA TYR A 12 2.36 10.18 -6.58
C TYR A 12 3.73 9.91 -5.96
N PHE A 13 3.82 9.45 -4.72
CA PHE A 13 5.10 9.01 -4.15
C PHE A 13 5.71 7.89 -5.00
N TYR A 14 4.91 6.88 -5.39
CA TYR A 14 5.39 5.74 -6.18
C TYR A 14 5.71 6.09 -7.64
N VAL A 15 5.13 7.16 -8.17
CA VAL A 15 5.46 7.69 -9.51
C VAL A 15 6.65 8.67 -9.44
N SER A 16 6.97 9.18 -8.26
CA SER A 16 8.07 10.12 -8.08
C SER A 16 9.44 9.42 -8.13
N PRO A 17 10.51 10.16 -8.49
CA PRO A 17 11.87 9.62 -8.43
C PRO A 17 12.42 9.54 -6.99
N CYS A 18 11.64 9.93 -5.98
CA CYS A 18 12.09 9.98 -4.59
C CYS A 18 12.16 8.56 -3.99
N LYS A 19 13.28 8.25 -3.33
CA LYS A 19 13.49 6.93 -2.71
C LYS A 19 12.83 6.81 -1.33
N ASP A 20 12.59 7.93 -0.66
CA ASP A 20 12.01 7.96 0.68
C ASP A 20 10.89 8.99 0.80
N CYS A 21 9.90 8.66 1.64
CA CYS A 21 8.70 9.45 1.83
C CYS A 21 9.00 10.83 2.45
N LYS A 22 10.04 10.93 3.28
CA LYS A 22 10.37 12.19 3.97
C LYS A 22 10.87 13.23 2.97
N ASN A 23 11.80 12.87 2.10
CA ASN A 23 12.30 13.75 1.06
C ASN A 23 11.24 14.05 0.00
N TYR A 24 10.44 13.03 -0.36
CA TYR A 24 9.28 13.22 -1.22
C TYR A 24 8.33 14.28 -0.68
N TYR A 25 7.93 14.17 0.59
CA TYR A 25 6.93 15.04 1.17
C TYR A 25 7.46 16.46 1.45
N LEU A 26 8.65 16.55 2.05
CA LEU A 26 9.21 17.83 2.51
C LEU A 26 9.78 18.69 1.38
N TYR A 27 10.35 18.07 0.34
CA TYR A 27 11.05 18.80 -0.71
C TYR A 27 10.37 18.66 -2.07
N TYR A 28 10.10 17.43 -2.53
CA TYR A 28 9.58 17.23 -3.88
C TYR A 28 8.14 17.74 -4.02
N LEU A 29 7.25 17.34 -3.10
CA LEU A 29 5.84 17.70 -3.12
C LEU A 29 5.62 19.19 -2.85
N SER A 30 6.32 19.72 -1.85
CA SER A 30 6.24 21.14 -1.45
C SER A 30 6.76 22.09 -2.53
N TYR A 31 7.76 21.67 -3.31
CA TYR A 31 8.32 22.46 -4.40
C TYR A 31 7.53 22.31 -5.70
N LYS A 32 7.34 21.07 -6.18
CA LYS A 32 6.73 20.79 -7.49
C LYS A 32 5.23 21.03 -7.51
N TYR A 33 4.53 20.75 -6.42
CA TYR A 33 3.07 20.87 -6.32
C TYR A 33 2.65 21.95 -5.32
N LYS A 34 3.48 23.00 -5.19
CA LYS A 34 3.16 24.16 -4.36
C LYS A 34 1.83 24.77 -4.79
N GLY A 35 0.91 24.95 -3.84
CA GLY A 35 -0.41 25.54 -4.08
C GLY A 35 -1.51 24.56 -4.51
N TYR A 36 -1.16 23.33 -4.93
CA TYR A 36 -2.16 22.30 -5.25
C TYR A 36 -2.70 21.60 -4.01
N PHE A 37 -1.87 21.47 -2.98
CA PHE A 37 -2.23 20.79 -1.74
C PHE A 37 -1.99 21.71 -0.54
N CYS A 38 -2.92 21.70 0.41
CA CYS A 38 -2.69 22.26 1.74
C CYS A 38 -1.96 21.21 2.60
N LEU A 39 -0.63 21.19 2.49
CA LEU A 39 0.23 20.18 3.13
C LEU A 39 0.30 20.38 4.65
N PRO A 40 -0.23 19.45 5.47
CA PRO A 40 0.01 19.49 6.92
C PRO A 40 1.47 19.11 7.24
N SER A 41 1.86 19.17 8.51
CA SER A 41 3.20 18.74 8.93
C SER A 41 3.48 17.28 8.54
N TYR A 42 4.75 16.95 8.31
CA TYR A 42 5.16 15.58 7.98
C TYR A 42 4.69 14.56 9.03
N SER A 43 4.79 14.91 10.32
CA SER A 43 4.29 14.05 11.41
C SER A 43 2.80 13.78 11.30
N ARG A 44 2.01 14.79 10.90
CA ARG A 44 0.57 14.64 10.72
C ARG A 44 0.24 13.72 9.55
N ILE A 45 0.98 13.77 8.45
CA ILE A 45 0.79 12.85 7.31
C ILE A 45 1.03 11.40 7.71
N ILE A 46 2.13 11.13 8.41
CA ILE A 46 2.45 9.76 8.83
C ILE A 46 1.34 9.17 9.72
N GLN A 47 0.72 10.00 10.57
CA GLN A 47 -0.44 9.59 11.37
C GLN A 47 -1.72 9.34 10.54
N LEU A 48 -1.88 10.05 9.41
CA LEU A 48 -3.05 9.93 8.55
C LEU A 48 -2.93 8.78 7.54
N TRP A 49 -1.71 8.37 7.20
CA TRP A 49 -1.42 7.32 6.21
C TRP A 49 -2.21 6.02 6.37
N PRO A 50 -2.39 5.46 7.59
CA PRO A 50 -3.19 4.25 7.78
C PRO A 50 -4.64 4.37 7.29
N ARG A 51 -5.20 5.59 7.24
CA ARG A 51 -6.59 5.84 6.79
C ARG A 51 -6.78 5.61 5.28
N MET A 52 -5.70 5.54 4.50
CA MET A 52 -5.77 5.36 3.05
C MET A 52 -5.97 3.92 2.62
N LEU A 53 -5.73 2.94 3.50
CA LEU A 53 -5.76 1.53 3.11
C LEU A 53 -7.12 1.13 2.53
N LEU A 54 -8.20 1.52 3.21
CA LEU A 54 -9.56 1.22 2.75
C LEU A 54 -9.89 1.95 1.42
N PRO A 55 -9.70 3.28 1.30
CA PRO A 55 -9.85 3.98 0.02
C PRO A 55 -9.05 3.36 -1.13
N LEU A 56 -7.82 2.92 -0.88
CA LEU A 56 -6.98 2.28 -1.89
C LEU A 56 -7.57 0.94 -2.34
N VAL A 57 -8.02 0.09 -1.41
CA VAL A 57 -8.66 -1.20 -1.75
C VAL A 57 -9.93 -0.98 -2.56
N VAL A 58 -10.76 -0.01 -2.15
CA VAL A 58 -11.99 0.34 -2.87
C VAL A 58 -11.66 0.85 -4.27
N LEU A 59 -10.67 1.75 -4.41
CA LEU A 59 -10.22 2.27 -5.69
C LEU A 59 -9.76 1.13 -6.62
N MET A 60 -8.97 0.19 -6.11
CA MET A 60 -8.51 -0.97 -6.89
C MET A 60 -9.67 -1.84 -7.40
N HIS A 61 -10.76 -1.96 -6.63
CA HIS A 61 -11.95 -2.67 -7.09
C HIS A 61 -12.74 -1.91 -8.16
N TYR A 62 -12.77 -0.57 -8.09
CA TYR A 62 -13.39 0.25 -9.14
C TYR A 62 -12.56 0.29 -10.42
N LEU A 63 -11.23 0.27 -10.31
CA LEU A 63 -10.30 0.23 -11.43
C LEU A 63 -10.04 -1.20 -11.94
N LYS A 64 -11.00 -2.12 -11.76
CA LYS A 64 -10.85 -3.50 -12.25
C LYS A 64 -10.79 -3.51 -13.78
N GLY A 65 -10.00 -4.45 -14.31
CA GLY A 65 -9.88 -4.68 -15.75
C GLY A 65 -11.12 -5.30 -16.40
N GLU A 66 -10.98 -5.61 -17.68
CA GLU A 66 -12.05 -6.24 -18.47
C GLU A 66 -12.28 -7.69 -18.07
N GLU A 67 -13.54 -8.11 -18.10
CA GLU A 67 -13.93 -9.49 -17.82
C GLU A 67 -13.70 -10.38 -19.04
N THR A 68 -12.50 -10.96 -19.13
CA THR A 68 -12.09 -11.78 -20.27
C THR A 68 -12.43 -13.28 -20.13
N GLY A 69 -12.91 -13.71 -18.96
CA GLY A 69 -13.25 -15.11 -18.66
C GLY A 69 -12.05 -16.03 -18.34
N ILE A 70 -10.81 -15.55 -18.53
CA ILE A 70 -9.58 -16.27 -18.17
C ILE A 70 -8.84 -15.48 -17.10
N TYR A 71 -8.63 -16.12 -15.94
CA TYR A 71 -8.06 -15.46 -14.76
C TYR A 71 -6.93 -16.28 -14.14
N TYR A 72 -5.92 -15.56 -13.64
CA TYR A 72 -4.81 -16.10 -12.87
C TYR A 72 -4.90 -15.60 -11.43
N ILE A 73 -4.71 -16.50 -10.47
CA ILE A 73 -4.77 -16.20 -9.05
C ILE A 73 -3.43 -16.55 -8.43
N ASP A 74 -2.83 -15.60 -7.72
CA ASP A 74 -1.64 -15.86 -6.91
C ASP A 74 -1.76 -15.21 -5.53
N SER A 75 -1.00 -15.74 -4.58
CA SER A 75 -0.85 -15.16 -3.25
C SER A 75 0.60 -14.83 -2.94
N THR A 76 0.88 -13.55 -2.72
CA THR A 76 2.21 -13.06 -2.36
C THR A 76 2.30 -12.79 -0.86
N LYS A 77 3.39 -13.21 -0.22
CA LYS A 77 3.67 -12.85 1.18
C LYS A 77 4.06 -11.38 1.29
N LEU A 78 3.44 -10.66 2.22
CA LEU A 78 3.80 -9.30 2.60
C LEU A 78 4.48 -9.35 3.97
N ALA A 79 5.79 -9.61 3.98
CA ALA A 79 6.58 -9.65 5.22
C ALA A 79 6.80 -8.23 5.75
N ILE A 80 6.43 -7.99 7.01
CA ILE A 80 6.49 -6.65 7.62
C ILE A 80 7.82 -6.42 8.33
N CYS A 81 8.46 -7.49 8.79
CA CYS A 81 9.78 -7.42 9.44
C CYS A 81 10.60 -8.66 9.12
N HIS A 82 11.89 -8.61 9.45
CA HIS A 82 12.74 -9.79 9.44
C HIS A 82 12.24 -10.84 10.46
N ASN A 83 12.36 -12.11 10.08
CA ASN A 83 11.91 -13.25 10.88
C ASN A 83 12.61 -13.36 12.24
N THR A 84 13.76 -12.72 12.42
CA THR A 84 14.50 -12.70 13.69
C THR A 84 13.99 -11.65 14.68
N ARG A 85 13.12 -10.73 14.25
CA ARG A 85 12.65 -9.60 15.09
C ARG A 85 11.11 -9.44 15.12
N PRO A 86 10.30 -10.51 15.18
CA PRO A 86 8.84 -10.37 15.17
C PRO A 86 8.33 -9.64 16.43
N SER A 87 8.95 -9.88 17.59
CA SER A 87 8.56 -9.25 18.88
C SER A 87 8.82 -7.75 18.94
N SER A 88 9.75 -7.23 18.13
CA SER A 88 10.06 -5.80 18.08
C SER A 88 9.06 -4.98 17.25
N ASN A 89 8.16 -5.64 16.50
CA ASN A 89 7.19 -4.94 15.67
C ASN A 89 6.05 -4.38 16.51
N ARG A 90 6.06 -3.06 16.76
CA ARG A 90 4.98 -2.39 17.51
C ARG A 90 3.83 -1.90 16.63
N VAL A 91 4.12 -1.58 15.37
CA VAL A 91 3.16 -0.92 14.45
C VAL A 91 2.04 -1.87 14.03
N PHE A 92 2.38 -3.13 13.76
CA PHE A 92 1.44 -4.13 13.23
C PHE A 92 1.07 -5.22 14.24
N ASN A 93 1.57 -5.17 15.48
CA ASN A 93 1.41 -6.22 16.50
C ASN A 93 -0.04 -6.71 16.68
N ARG A 94 -1.03 -5.82 16.54
CA ARG A 94 -2.46 -6.15 16.74
C ARG A 94 -3.17 -6.65 15.49
N ILE A 95 -2.54 -6.55 14.33
CA ILE A 95 -3.17 -6.78 13.03
C ILE A 95 -2.43 -7.77 12.14
N SER A 96 -1.15 -8.04 12.37
CA SER A 96 -0.39 -9.05 11.64
C SER A 96 -0.43 -10.42 12.33
N LYS A 97 -0.20 -11.49 11.55
CA LYS A 97 -0.08 -12.86 12.06
C LYS A 97 1.16 -13.53 11.48
N ILE A 98 1.57 -14.62 12.13
CA ILE A 98 2.61 -15.50 11.61
C ILE A 98 2.00 -16.34 10.51
N GLY A 99 2.43 -16.11 9.27
CA GLY A 99 2.05 -16.87 8.09
C GLY A 99 3.16 -17.85 7.67
N LYS A 100 2.79 -18.89 6.92
CA LYS A 100 3.73 -19.79 6.25
C LYS A 100 3.68 -19.60 4.73
N SER A 101 4.85 -19.57 4.12
CA SER A 101 5.10 -19.59 2.67
C SER A 101 5.96 -20.79 2.30
N SER A 102 6.12 -21.07 1.00
CA SER A 102 7.06 -22.09 0.49
C SER A 102 8.49 -21.87 1.01
N TYR A 103 8.88 -20.61 1.19
CA TYR A 103 10.18 -20.20 1.71
C TYR A 103 10.25 -20.12 3.25
N GLY A 104 9.22 -20.59 3.97
CA GLY A 104 9.18 -20.62 5.44
C GLY A 104 8.19 -19.64 6.08
N TRP A 105 8.31 -19.51 7.40
CA TRP A 105 7.46 -18.67 8.24
C TRP A 105 7.78 -17.18 8.08
N PHE A 106 6.81 -16.30 8.28
CA PHE A 106 7.00 -14.85 8.28
C PHE A 106 5.93 -14.15 9.13
N LEU A 107 6.26 -13.00 9.72
CA LEU A 107 5.26 -12.11 10.33
C LEU A 107 4.74 -11.14 9.28
N GLY A 108 3.46 -11.19 8.96
CA GLY A 108 2.93 -10.32 7.93
C GLY A 108 1.48 -10.56 7.52
N PHE A 109 1.23 -10.27 6.24
CA PHE A 109 -0.05 -10.47 5.57
C PHE A 109 0.15 -11.32 4.31
N LYS A 110 -0.94 -11.84 3.75
CA LYS A 110 -0.99 -12.41 2.41
C LYS A 110 -1.80 -11.52 1.49
N LEU A 111 -1.20 -11.13 0.37
CA LEU A 111 -1.87 -10.45 -0.72
C LEU A 111 -2.35 -11.49 -1.72
N HIS A 112 -3.67 -11.63 -1.86
CA HIS A 112 -4.28 -12.41 -2.94
C HIS A 112 -4.61 -11.47 -4.08
N LEU A 113 -4.06 -11.73 -5.26
CA LEU A 113 -4.28 -10.97 -6.47
C LEU A 113 -4.92 -11.87 -7.53
N ILE A 114 -5.95 -11.34 -8.18
CA ILE A 114 -6.55 -11.95 -9.37
C ILE A 114 -6.28 -11.01 -10.53
N ILE A 115 -5.68 -11.54 -11.59
CA ILE A 115 -5.44 -10.82 -12.84
C ILE A 115 -6.10 -11.55 -14.01
N ASN A 116 -6.45 -10.80 -15.06
CA ASN A 116 -6.88 -11.40 -16.32
C ASN A 116 -5.68 -11.73 -17.22
N ASN A 117 -5.95 -12.33 -18.38
CA ASN A 117 -4.94 -12.66 -19.39
C ASN A 117 -4.26 -11.45 -20.06
N LYS A 118 -4.75 -10.23 -19.85
CA LYS A 118 -4.09 -8.99 -20.27
C LYS A 118 -3.16 -8.40 -19.19
N GLY A 119 -3.13 -9.01 -18.01
CA GLY A 119 -2.37 -8.52 -16.85
C GLY A 119 -3.07 -7.43 -16.05
N GLU A 120 -4.36 -7.18 -16.31
CA GLU A 120 -5.15 -6.19 -15.58
C GLU A 120 -5.60 -6.77 -14.24
N ILE A 121 -5.65 -5.92 -13.21
CA ILE A 121 -6.09 -6.31 -11.87
C ILE A 121 -7.61 -6.50 -11.89
N MET A 122 -8.08 -7.68 -11.51
CA MET A 122 -9.50 -7.98 -11.41
C MET A 122 -10.01 -7.88 -9.97
N SER A 123 -9.17 -8.27 -9.00
CA SER A 123 -9.52 -8.22 -7.59
C SER A 123 -8.28 -8.28 -6.71
N VAL A 124 -8.33 -7.58 -5.58
CA VAL A 124 -7.27 -7.54 -4.56
C VAL A 124 -7.86 -7.91 -3.21
N LYS A 125 -7.22 -8.81 -2.48
CA LYS A 125 -7.62 -9.14 -1.10
C LYS A 125 -6.42 -9.31 -0.19
N ILE A 126 -6.41 -8.59 0.93
CA ILE A 126 -5.37 -8.73 1.95
C ILE A 126 -5.94 -9.59 3.09
N ARG A 127 -5.22 -10.65 3.48
CA ARG A 127 -5.54 -11.48 4.65
C ARG A 127 -4.38 -11.45 5.66
N GLN A 128 -4.73 -11.62 6.94
CA GLN A 128 -3.77 -11.91 8.01
C GLN A 128 -3.22 -13.32 7.85
#